data_AF-A0A3D6E0F9-F1
#
_entry.id   AF-A0A3D6E0F9-F1
#
_cell.length_a   1.000
_cell.length_b   1.000
_cell.length_c   1.000
_cell.angle_alpha   90.00
_cell.angle_beta   90.00
_cell.angle_gamma   90.00
#
_symmetry.space_group_name_H-M   'P 1'
#
loop_
_entity.id
_entity.type
_entity.pdbx_description
1 polymer ?
#
loop_
_entity_poly.entity_id
_entity_poly.type
_entity_poly.pdbx_seq_one_letter_code
_entity_poly.pdbx_strand_id
1 'polypeptide(L)'
;MPAHSLNLPAASRRLLAARLAAGLCAALLGPIAAAADVLVVTDSRHPVQAPAGVRIIELDQATRIEVELAAHLPADPQQAAAVVRQRLHDGGEALQRRIGHAYQGVADAWGLGIAKIPAVVVDRRYVVYGEPDVSRAIARINAYRSTQP
;
A
#
# COMPACT_ATOMS: atom_id res chain seq x y z
N MET A 1 -16.13 -44.57 -54.11
CA MET A 1 -17.48 -44.47 -53.50
C MET A 1 -17.31 -43.84 -52.12
N PRO A 2 -18.08 -42.78 -51.79
CA PRO A 2 -17.58 -41.62 -51.03
C PRO A 2 -17.68 -41.73 -49.50
N ALA A 3 -16.91 -40.85 -48.84
CA ALA A 3 -16.85 -40.64 -47.40
C ALA A 3 -18.15 -40.02 -46.85
N HIS A 4 -18.69 -40.61 -45.79
CA HIS A 4 -19.77 -40.02 -45.00
C HIS A 4 -19.21 -39.06 -43.95
N SER A 5 -19.19 -37.77 -44.31
CA SER A 5 -18.95 -36.68 -43.37
C SER A 5 -20.19 -36.49 -42.48
N LEU A 6 -20.07 -36.77 -41.18
CA LEU A 6 -21.08 -36.45 -40.17
C LEU A 6 -21.17 -34.93 -40.01
N ASN A 7 -22.06 -34.32 -40.79
CA ASN A 7 -22.33 -32.89 -40.75
C ASN A 7 -23.25 -32.59 -39.55
N LEU A 8 -22.68 -32.18 -38.42
CA LEU A 8 -23.47 -31.72 -37.27
C LEU A 8 -24.18 -30.38 -37.62
N PRO A 9 -25.50 -30.27 -37.37
CA PRO A 9 -26.31 -29.11 -37.78
C PRO A 9 -25.84 -27.82 -37.10
N ALA A 10 -25.76 -26.73 -37.87
CA ALA A 10 -25.26 -25.41 -37.45
C ALA A 10 -25.90 -24.85 -36.16
N ALA A 11 -27.12 -25.28 -35.83
CA ALA A 11 -27.83 -24.91 -34.61
C ALA A 11 -27.14 -25.40 -33.32
N SER A 12 -26.59 -26.62 -33.33
CA SER A 12 -25.87 -27.20 -32.18
C SER A 12 -24.57 -26.45 -31.86
N ARG A 13 -23.86 -25.96 -32.88
CA ARG A 13 -22.63 -25.16 -32.72
C ARG A 13 -22.89 -23.77 -32.13
N ARG A 14 -24.03 -23.15 -32.46
CA ARG A 14 -24.45 -21.84 -31.91
C ARG A 14 -24.82 -21.94 -30.43
N LEU A 15 -25.50 -23.02 -30.02
CA LEU A 15 -25.86 -23.26 -28.62
C LEU A 15 -24.63 -23.56 -27.74
N LEU A 16 -23.66 -24.30 -28.26
CA LEU A 16 -22.38 -24.55 -27.59
C LEU A 16 -21.55 -23.26 -27.45
N ALA A 17 -21.44 -22.46 -28.51
CA ALA A 17 -20.73 -21.18 -28.47
C ALA A 17 -21.39 -20.18 -27.50
N ALA A 18 -22.73 -20.10 -27.47
CA ALA A 18 -23.46 -19.25 -26.54
C ALA A 18 -23.30 -19.69 -25.07
N ARG A 19 -23.26 -20.99 -24.80
CA ARG A 19 -23.02 -21.53 -23.45
C ARG A 19 -21.58 -21.29 -22.98
N LEU A 20 -20.60 -21.39 -23.87
CA LEU A 20 -19.20 -21.09 -23.57
C LEU A 20 -18.98 -19.59 -23.31
N ALA A 21 -19.60 -18.72 -24.12
CA ALA A 21 -19.54 -17.27 -23.92
C ALA A 21 -20.22 -16.84 -22.61
N ALA A 22 -21.40 -17.38 -22.29
CA ALA A 22 -22.09 -17.09 -21.04
C ALA A 22 -21.33 -17.58 -19.80
N GLY A 23 -20.69 -18.76 -19.86
CA GLY A 23 -19.84 -19.27 -18.79
C GLY A 23 -18.58 -18.42 -18.57
N LEU A 24 -17.97 -17.91 -19.65
CA LEU A 24 -16.81 -17.02 -19.58
C LEU A 24 -17.16 -15.64 -18.98
N CYS A 25 -18.32 -15.07 -19.33
CA CYS A 25 -18.81 -13.82 -18.73
C CYS A 25 -19.12 -13.98 -17.24
N ALA A 26 -19.72 -15.11 -16.81
CA ALA A 26 -20.00 -15.38 -15.41
C ALA A 26 -18.72 -15.53 -14.56
N ALA A 27 -17.64 -16.09 -15.13
CA ALA A 27 -16.34 -16.19 -14.46
C ALA A 27 -15.62 -14.83 -14.30
N LEU A 28 -15.83 -13.90 -15.23
CA LEU A 28 -15.26 -12.53 -15.18
C LEU A 28 -16.03 -11.59 -14.25
N LEU A 29 -17.29 -11.90 -13.92
CA LEU A 29 -18.15 -11.13 -13.03
C LEU A 29 -18.12 -11.63 -11.57
N GLY A 30 -17.30 -12.64 -11.26
CA GLY A 30 -17.10 -13.09 -9.89
C GLY A 30 -16.51 -11.98 -9.03
N PRO A 31 -16.91 -11.84 -7.74
CA PRO A 31 -16.35 -10.84 -6.86
C PRO A 31 -14.84 -11.07 -6.74
N ILE A 32 -14.05 -10.06 -7.10
CA ILE A 32 -12.62 -10.03 -6.80
C ILE A 32 -12.51 -9.92 -5.29
N ALA A 33 -11.97 -10.94 -4.63
CA ALA A 33 -11.56 -10.82 -3.24
C ALA A 33 -10.40 -9.82 -3.17
N ALA A 34 -10.72 -8.54 -2.97
CA ALA A 34 -9.70 -7.52 -2.74
C ALA A 34 -9.05 -7.80 -1.36
N ALA A 35 -7.73 -7.94 -1.34
CA ALA A 35 -7.00 -7.88 -0.08
C ALA A 35 -7.26 -6.50 0.55
N ALA A 36 -7.55 -6.46 1.85
CA ALA A 36 -7.79 -5.21 2.54
C ALA A 36 -6.57 -4.28 2.39
N ASP A 37 -6.79 -3.02 2.03
CA ASP A 37 -5.72 -2.03 1.93
C ASP A 37 -5.33 -1.62 3.36
N VAL A 38 -4.23 -2.20 3.85
CA VAL A 38 -3.73 -1.95 5.22
C VAL A 38 -2.54 -1.01 5.18
N LEU A 39 -2.68 0.11 5.89
CA LEU A 39 -1.67 1.12 6.07
C LEU A 39 -1.44 1.34 7.57
N VAL A 40 -0.18 1.44 7.98
CA VAL A 40 0.18 1.78 9.35
C VAL A 40 0.86 3.14 9.36
N VAL A 41 0.45 4.01 10.29
CA VAL A 41 1.10 5.29 10.54
C VAL A 41 1.72 5.24 11.93
N THR A 42 3.04 5.44 12.01
CA THR A 42 3.80 5.39 13.26
C THR A 42 5.03 6.32 13.23
N ASP A 43 5.93 6.20 14.20
CA ASP A 43 7.28 6.77 14.21
C ASP A 43 8.31 5.73 14.69
N SER A 44 9.60 6.09 14.67
CA SER A 44 10.67 5.20 15.18
C SER A 44 10.59 4.84 16.67
N ARG A 45 9.86 5.62 17.47
CA ARG A 45 9.75 5.42 18.93
C ARG A 45 8.59 4.51 19.32
N HIS A 46 7.66 4.29 18.39
CA HIS A 46 6.49 3.43 18.58
C HIS A 46 6.51 2.28 17.56
N PRO A 47 7.37 1.26 17.74
CA PRO A 47 7.47 0.15 16.80
C PRO A 47 6.16 -0.65 16.73
N VAL A 48 5.86 -1.15 15.53
CA VAL A 48 4.65 -1.92 15.21
C VAL A 48 5.02 -3.31 14.70
N GLN A 49 4.19 -4.30 15.00
CA GLN A 49 4.31 -5.66 14.49
C GLN A 49 3.37 -5.80 13.30
N ALA A 50 3.93 -5.75 12.09
CA ALA A 50 3.18 -5.79 10.84
C ALA A 50 3.52 -7.04 10.02
N PRO A 51 2.53 -7.73 9.44
CA PRO A 51 2.76 -8.74 8.41
C PRO A 51 3.54 -8.17 7.21
N ALA A 52 4.23 -9.05 6.48
CA ALA A 52 4.91 -8.67 5.25
C ALA A 52 3.92 -8.08 4.23
N GLY A 53 4.35 -7.04 3.52
CA GLY A 53 3.53 -6.38 2.49
C GLY A 53 2.60 -5.28 3.01
N VAL A 54 2.48 -5.08 4.33
CA VAL A 54 1.76 -3.93 4.90
C VAL A 54 2.59 -2.66 4.68
N ARG A 55 1.94 -1.61 4.17
CA ARG A 55 2.59 -0.31 4.00
C ARG A 55 2.72 0.37 5.36
N ILE A 56 3.92 0.84 5.70
CA ILE A 56 4.21 1.59 6.92
C ILE A 56 4.66 2.99 6.54
N ILE A 57 4.02 4.00 7.13
CA ILE A 57 4.42 5.40 7.11
C ILE A 57 5.05 5.71 8.47
N GLU A 58 6.31 6.10 8.45
CA GLU A 58 7.00 6.63 9.62
C GLU A 58 7.06 8.15 9.53
N LEU A 59 6.31 8.84 10.39
CA LEU A 59 6.15 10.29 10.35
C LEU A 59 7.45 11.05 10.64
N ASP A 60 8.37 10.43 11.37
CA ASP A 60 9.68 11.00 11.70
C ASP A 60 10.75 10.69 10.65
N GLN A 61 10.43 9.98 9.56
CA GLN A 61 11.40 9.61 8.53
C GLN A 61 12.08 10.83 7.90
N ALA A 62 11.34 11.91 7.64
CA ALA A 62 11.89 13.16 7.09
C ALA A 62 12.91 13.77 8.05
N THR A 63 12.55 13.90 9.33
CA THR A 63 13.44 14.41 10.38
C THR A 63 14.70 13.55 10.53
N ARG A 64 14.61 12.22 10.41
CA ARG A 64 15.80 11.37 10.47
C ARG A 64 16.74 11.60 9.29
N ILE A 65 16.21 11.82 8.08
CA ILE A 65 17.03 12.17 6.92
C ILE A 65 17.70 13.53 7.12
N GLU A 66 16.99 14.52 7.67
CA GLU A 66 17.58 15.82 8.01
C GLU A 66 18.71 15.69 9.04
N VAL A 67 18.53 14.86 10.08
CA VAL A 67 19.58 14.58 11.08
C VAL A 67 20.77 13.85 10.44
N GLU A 68 20.55 12.90 9.54
CA GLU A 68 21.60 12.22 8.76
C GLU A 68 22.41 13.24 7.94
N LEU A 69 21.73 14.14 7.23
CA LEU A 69 22.35 15.20 6.45
C LEU A 69 23.07 16.24 7.32
N ALA A 70 22.58 16.50 8.53
CA ALA A 70 23.15 17.45 9.48
C ALA A 70 24.23 16.85 10.41
N ALA A 71 24.52 15.56 10.29
CA ALA A 71 25.51 14.91 11.16
C ALA A 71 26.91 15.49 10.95
N HIS A 72 27.62 15.85 12.02
CA HIS A 72 29.01 16.31 11.95
C HIS A 72 29.24 17.53 11.04
N LEU A 73 28.30 18.48 11.00
CA LEU A 73 28.51 19.72 10.24
C LEU A 73 29.56 20.64 10.93
N PRO A 74 30.40 21.34 10.15
CA PRO A 74 31.25 22.40 10.65
C PRO A 74 30.44 23.52 11.33
N ALA A 75 31.05 24.21 12.30
CA ALA A 75 30.43 25.37 12.95
C ALA A 75 30.28 26.58 12.00
N ASP A 76 31.12 26.66 10.96
CA ASP A 76 31.01 27.68 9.92
C ASP A 76 29.82 27.37 8.98
N PRO A 77 28.80 28.24 8.91
CA PRO A 77 27.61 28.02 8.08
C PRO A 77 27.91 27.84 6.59
N GLN A 78 28.94 28.52 6.05
CA GLN A 78 29.28 28.39 4.63
C GLN A 78 29.83 27.00 4.32
N GLN A 79 30.71 26.50 5.18
CA GLN A 79 31.25 25.14 5.08
C GLN A 79 30.16 24.09 5.32
N ALA A 80 29.28 24.30 6.31
CA ALA A 80 28.14 23.41 6.56
C ALA A 80 27.23 23.28 5.34
N ALA A 81 26.86 24.40 4.70
CA ALA A 81 26.05 24.38 3.49
C ALA A 81 26.74 23.68 2.32
N ALA A 82 28.08 23.80 2.20
CA ALA A 82 28.84 23.06 1.19
C ALA A 82 28.78 21.54 1.46
N VAL A 83 28.97 21.11 2.71
CA VAL A 83 28.91 19.69 3.10
C VAL A 83 27.51 19.11 2.86
N VAL A 84 26.44 19.80 3.24
CA VAL A 84 25.06 19.32 3.00
C VAL A 84 24.78 19.19 1.50
N ARG A 85 25.16 20.19 0.68
CA ARG A 85 25.01 20.12 -0.78
C ARG A 85 25.76 18.93 -1.38
N GLN A 86 26.98 18.69 -0.90
CA GLN A 86 27.78 17.54 -1.33
C GLN A 86 27.07 16.23 -0.98
N ARG A 87 26.58 16.07 0.26
CA ARG A 87 25.85 14.86 0.67
C ARG A 87 24.57 14.63 -0.11
N LEU A 88 23.83 15.71 -0.42
CA LEU A 88 22.64 15.65 -1.27
C LEU A 88 22.99 15.17 -2.68
N HIS A 89 24.08 15.69 -3.25
CA HIS A 89 24.58 15.27 -4.56
C HIS A 89 25.01 13.80 -4.54
N ASP A 90 25.79 13.39 -3.54
CA ASP A 90 26.32 12.03 -3.42
C ASP A 90 25.21 10.98 -3.17
N GLY A 91 24.15 11.37 -2.45
CA GLY A 91 22.98 10.51 -2.24
C GLY A 91 22.11 10.31 -3.49
N GLY A 92 22.19 11.22 -4.46
CA GLY A 92 21.53 11.13 -5.77
C GLY A 92 20.03 10.78 -5.73
N GLU A 93 19.58 10.06 -6.75
CA GLU A 93 18.19 9.61 -6.96
C GLU A 93 17.65 8.76 -5.80
N ALA A 94 18.50 7.97 -5.14
CA ALA A 94 18.07 7.15 -4.01
C ALA A 94 17.66 8.03 -2.82
N LEU A 95 18.46 9.04 -2.50
CA LEU A 95 18.14 10.00 -1.45
C LEU A 95 16.95 10.89 -1.82
N GLN A 96 16.87 11.36 -3.07
CA GLN A 96 15.72 12.14 -3.54
C GLN A 96 14.41 11.37 -3.41
N ARG A 97 14.38 10.08 -3.79
CA ARG A 97 13.20 9.22 -3.59
C ARG A 97 12.89 9.01 -2.11
N ARG A 98 13.90 8.80 -1.25
CA ARG A 98 13.68 8.69 0.21
C ARG A 98 13.04 9.95 0.79
N ILE A 99 13.53 11.13 0.40
CA ILE A 99 12.98 12.43 0.83
C ILE A 99 11.54 12.58 0.35
N GLY A 100 11.29 12.31 -0.94
CA GLY A 100 9.95 12.39 -1.53
C GLY A 100 8.96 11.45 -0.84
N HIS A 101 9.34 10.20 -0.60
CA HIS A 101 8.50 9.23 0.11
C HIS A 101 8.22 9.63 1.56
N ALA A 102 9.20 10.20 2.27
CA ALA A 102 9.02 10.64 3.66
C ALA A 102 7.97 11.76 3.76
N TYR A 103 8.06 12.80 2.92
CA TYR A 103 7.09 13.89 2.92
C TYR A 103 5.72 13.46 2.37
N GLN A 104 5.70 12.59 1.35
CA GLN A 104 4.44 12.01 0.86
C GLN A 104 3.74 11.20 1.96
N GLY A 105 4.49 10.45 2.77
CA GLY A 105 3.93 9.72 3.91
C GLY A 105 3.24 10.65 4.92
N VAL A 106 3.86 11.79 5.24
CA VAL A 106 3.24 12.80 6.12
C VAL A 106 1.96 13.36 5.51
N ALA A 107 1.98 13.69 4.21
CA ALA A 107 0.80 14.19 3.51
C ALA A 107 -0.33 13.15 3.45
N ASP A 108 -0.02 11.88 3.19
CA ASP A 108 -0.98 10.78 3.18
C ASP A 108 -1.63 10.61 4.57
N ALA A 109 -0.83 10.62 5.64
CA ALA A 109 -1.34 10.52 7.01
C ALA A 109 -2.26 11.68 7.40
N TRP A 110 -1.92 12.90 6.97
CA TRP A 110 -2.80 14.06 7.14
C TRP A 110 -4.09 13.89 6.33
N GLY A 111 -4.00 13.51 5.05
CA GLY A 111 -5.18 13.29 4.20
C GLY A 111 -6.18 12.26 4.76
N LEU A 112 -5.68 11.31 5.55
CA LEU A 112 -6.48 10.31 6.28
C LEU A 112 -7.02 10.79 7.63
N GLY A 113 -6.66 12.00 8.07
CA GLY A 113 -7.10 12.58 9.36
C GLY A 113 -6.47 11.89 10.57
N ILE A 114 -5.28 11.30 10.42
CA ILE A 114 -4.60 10.60 11.52
C ILE A 114 -4.09 11.59 12.55
N ALA A 115 -4.67 11.54 13.75
CA ALA A 115 -4.37 12.47 14.84
C ALA A 115 -3.45 11.89 15.93
N LYS A 116 -3.28 10.56 15.96
CA LYS A 116 -2.53 9.83 16.99
C LYS A 116 -1.81 8.64 16.36
N ILE A 117 -0.67 8.26 16.94
CA ILE A 117 0.12 7.09 16.53
C ILE A 117 0.38 6.15 17.72
N PRO A 118 0.63 4.85 17.49
CA PRO A 118 0.50 4.16 16.20
C PRO A 118 -0.97 4.08 15.76
N ALA A 119 -1.22 4.13 14.45
CA ALA A 119 -2.54 4.01 13.86
C ALA A 119 -2.52 2.97 12.73
N VAL A 120 -3.43 2.00 12.81
CA VAL A 120 -3.67 1.02 11.74
C VAL A 120 -4.92 1.44 10.99
N VAL A 121 -4.77 1.70 9.70
CA VAL A 121 -5.83 2.11 8.78
C VAL A 121 -6.14 0.94 7.86
N VAL A 122 -7.42 0.59 7.74
CA VAL A 122 -7.88 -0.47 6.83
C VAL A 122 -8.93 0.09 5.88
N ASP A 123 -8.73 -0.16 4.59
CA ASP A 123 -9.57 0.28 3.48
C ASP A 123 -9.83 1.79 3.48
N ARG A 124 -8.86 2.57 3.98
CA ARG A 124 -8.92 4.04 4.15
C ARG A 124 -10.15 4.56 4.91
N ARG A 125 -10.87 3.69 5.63
CA ARG A 125 -12.15 3.99 6.29
C ARG A 125 -12.12 3.71 7.77
N TYR A 126 -11.45 2.64 8.17
CA TYR A 126 -11.39 2.19 9.56
C TYR A 126 -10.02 2.51 10.12
N VAL A 127 -9.97 3.09 11.32
CA VAL A 127 -8.72 3.42 12.01
C VAL A 127 -8.76 2.83 13.42
N VAL A 128 -7.70 2.11 13.78
CA VAL A 128 -7.48 1.65 15.15
C VAL A 128 -6.25 2.37 15.69
N TYR A 129 -6.43 3.15 16.74
CA TYR A 129 -5.37 3.90 17.43
C TYR A 129 -4.78 3.10 18.59
N GLY A 130 -3.48 3.27 18.82
CA GLY A 130 -2.76 2.72 19.99
C GLY A 130 -2.55 1.21 19.94
N GLU A 131 -2.80 0.58 18.79
CA GLU A 131 -2.66 -0.85 18.58
C GLU A 131 -1.37 -1.15 17.80
N PRO A 132 -0.28 -1.59 18.46
CA PRO A 132 0.98 -1.90 17.79
C PRO A 132 0.96 -3.24 17.04
N ASP A 133 0.02 -4.16 17.35
CA ASP A 133 -0.14 -5.41 16.61
C ASP A 133 -1.16 -5.24 15.49
N VAL A 134 -0.67 -5.16 14.25
CA VAL A 134 -1.48 -4.91 13.06
C VAL A 134 -2.49 -6.05 12.83
N SER A 135 -2.12 -7.29 13.15
CA SER A 135 -3.02 -8.44 12.98
C SER A 135 -4.20 -8.34 13.96
N ARG A 136 -3.93 -7.90 15.18
CA ARG A 136 -4.97 -7.65 16.20
C ARG A 136 -5.89 -6.49 15.80
N ALA A 137 -5.34 -5.41 15.23
CA ALA A 137 -6.14 -4.29 14.70
C ALA A 137 -7.09 -4.74 13.58
N ILE A 138 -6.58 -5.52 12.62
CA ILE A 138 -7.37 -6.08 11.51
C ILE A 138 -8.49 -6.98 12.05
N ALA A 139 -8.18 -7.87 12.99
CA ALA A 139 -9.16 -8.75 13.61
C ALA A 139 -10.30 -7.96 14.30
N ARG A 140 -9.96 -6.88 15.00
CA ARG A 140 -10.95 -5.99 15.63
C ARG A 140 -11.87 -5.32 14.58
N ILE A 141 -11.32 -4.86 13.46
CA ILE A 141 -12.11 -4.27 12.37
C ILE A 141 -13.01 -5.31 11.72
N ASN A 142 -12.51 -6.52 11.46
CA ASN A 142 -13.31 -7.60 10.87
C ASN A 142 -14.46 -8.03 11.79
N ALA A 143 -14.22 -8.09 13.10
CA ALA A 143 -15.28 -8.34 14.09
C ALA A 143 -16.34 -7.24 14.05
N TYR A 144 -15.94 -5.97 14.00
CA TYR A 144 -16.87 -4.83 13.90
C TYR A 144 -17.73 -4.90 12.63
N ARG A 145 -17.12 -5.16 11.47
CA ARG A 145 -17.83 -5.34 10.19
C ARG A 145 -18.86 -6.47 10.23
N SER A 146 -18.53 -7.57 10.90
CA SER A 146 -19.45 -8.72 11.00
C SER A 146 -20.71 -8.40 11.82
N THR A 147 -20.67 -7.37 12.65
CA THR A 147 -21.82 -6.92 13.48
C THR A 147 -22.63 -5.78 12.84
N GLN A 148 -22.16 -5.23 11.72
CA GLN A 148 -22.80 -4.11 11.01
C GLN A 148 -22.86 -4.41 9.51
N PRO A 149 -24.02 -4.85 8.98
CA PRO A 149 -24.17 -5.20 7.56
C PRO A 149 -24.04 -3.99 6.63
#